data_AF-A0A2Z3URQ5-F1
#
_entry.id   AF-A0A2Z3URQ5-F1
#
_cell.length_a   1.000
_cell.length_b   1.000
_cell.length_c   1.000
_cell.angle_alpha   90.00
_cell.angle_beta   90.00
_cell.angle_gamma   90.00
#
_symmetry.space_group_name_H-M   'P 1'
#
loop_
_entity.id
_entity.type
_entity.pdbx_description
1 polymer ?
#
loop_
_entity_poly.entity_id
_entity_poly.type
_entity_poly.pdbx_seq_one_letter_code
_entity_poly.pdbx_strand_id
1 'polypeptide(L)'
;MTIQEAVSLTQYSPGGGCACKMPQHLLGDVLSTMRGDGLLAAVSGPLRVGMDPADDAAVYDLNGRSMVFTCDFLTPVVDDPYDWGRIAAVNALSDVYAMGGRPLVALNILAWPADLDRELLAEVMRGGATAVSEAGALLAGGHSITDPAPKYGLAVVGDVDRDTILLKGGGRAGDVLVLTKPLGTGIVGTAVKRGEAEPTSVRAAVQAMTRLNADAAAVARAAGLSGGTDVTGYGLIGHLHEMALAAGIAARVQAGEVPLLPGVADLIERGCVPDGTRRTLAGALKEDWFDPGPLPHSGRLLIADAQTSGGLLLAVKPEHADTVVTHLRDRGDEAAVIVGDLVAGAPGTVSVKGGHQ
;
A
#
# COMPACT_ATOMS: atom_id res chain seq x y z
N MET A 1 -43.19 1.43 6.39
CA MET A 1 -41.73 1.37 6.55
C MET A 1 -41.15 1.40 5.16
N THR A 2 -40.81 2.58 4.68
CA THR A 2 -40.11 2.78 3.41
C THR A 2 -38.75 2.12 3.56
N ILE A 3 -38.40 1.21 2.65
CA ILE A 3 -37.06 0.64 2.56
C ILE A 3 -36.17 1.83 2.17
N GLN A 4 -35.37 2.33 3.12
CA GLN A 4 -34.35 3.33 2.84
C GLN A 4 -33.37 2.66 1.88
N GLU A 5 -33.30 3.14 0.63
CA GLU A 5 -32.35 2.60 -0.35
C GLU A 5 -30.94 2.67 0.26
N ALA A 6 -30.21 1.55 0.19
CA ALA A 6 -28.85 1.47 0.72
C ALA A 6 -27.97 2.45 -0.07
N VAL A 7 -27.40 3.43 0.64
CA VAL A 7 -26.52 4.44 0.04
C VAL A 7 -25.19 3.77 -0.34
N SER A 8 -24.88 3.70 -1.64
CA SER A 8 -23.58 3.24 -2.13
C SER A 8 -22.51 4.31 -1.88
N LEU A 9 -21.56 4.07 -0.99
CA LEU A 9 -20.54 5.08 -0.67
C LEU A 9 -19.57 5.35 -1.81
N THR A 10 -19.31 4.37 -2.68
CA THR A 10 -18.36 4.53 -3.79
C THR A 10 -18.80 5.56 -4.83
N GLN A 11 -20.09 5.89 -4.90
CA GLN A 11 -20.62 6.95 -5.77
C GLN A 11 -20.09 8.34 -5.42
N TYR A 12 -19.72 8.57 -4.15
CA TYR A 12 -19.18 9.86 -3.69
C TYR A 12 -17.67 10.00 -3.94
N SER A 13 -17.02 8.94 -4.45
CA SER A 13 -15.58 8.93 -4.66
C SER A 13 -15.22 9.41 -6.07
N PRO A 14 -14.45 10.51 -6.24
CA PRO A 14 -14.03 10.97 -7.57
C PRO A 14 -13.10 9.97 -8.27
N GLY A 15 -12.38 9.12 -7.54
CA GLY A 15 -11.56 8.00 -8.05
C GLY A 15 -11.74 6.72 -7.20
N GLY A 16 -10.93 5.68 -7.37
CA GLY A 16 -11.02 4.44 -6.56
C GLY A 16 -9.91 4.36 -5.51
N GLY A 17 -10.19 4.71 -4.24
CA GLY A 17 -9.23 4.50 -3.13
C GLY A 17 -7.89 5.18 -3.30
N CYS A 18 -6.80 4.42 -3.11
CA CYS A 18 -5.42 4.90 -3.34
C CYS A 18 -5.17 5.40 -4.78
N ALA A 19 -6.06 5.11 -5.75
CA ALA A 19 -5.99 5.71 -7.08
C ALA A 19 -6.32 7.21 -7.12
N CYS A 20 -6.79 7.79 -6.01
CA CYS A 20 -6.94 9.24 -5.81
C CYS A 20 -5.63 9.94 -5.42
N LYS A 21 -4.51 9.22 -5.21
CA LYS A 21 -3.19 9.83 -4.98
C LYS A 21 -2.84 10.77 -6.14
N MET A 22 -2.29 11.94 -5.78
CA MET A 22 -1.71 12.86 -6.76
C MET A 22 -0.63 12.13 -7.56
N PRO A 23 -0.53 12.35 -8.89
CA PRO A 23 0.56 11.78 -9.68
C PRO A 23 1.93 12.06 -9.07
N GLN A 24 2.81 11.05 -9.01
CA GLN A 24 4.15 11.14 -8.40
C GLN A 24 4.95 12.34 -8.90
N HIS A 25 4.94 12.61 -10.21
CA HIS A 25 5.67 13.74 -10.79
C HIS A 25 5.20 15.09 -10.24
N LEU A 26 3.90 15.29 -10.02
CA LEU A 26 3.39 16.57 -9.49
C LEU A 26 3.82 16.80 -8.04
N LEU A 27 3.77 15.76 -7.21
CA LEU A 27 4.29 15.85 -5.84
C LEU A 27 5.81 16.06 -5.86
N GLY A 28 6.52 15.35 -6.73
CA GLY A 28 7.95 15.49 -6.96
C GLY A 28 8.35 16.92 -7.37
N ASP A 29 7.60 17.56 -8.27
CA ASP A 29 7.83 18.94 -8.70
C ASP A 29 7.66 19.95 -7.55
N VAL A 30 6.61 19.77 -6.73
CA VAL A 30 6.37 20.59 -5.53
C VAL A 30 7.51 20.43 -4.52
N LEU A 31 7.90 19.18 -4.24
CA LEU A 31 9.00 18.89 -3.32
C LEU A 31 10.34 19.40 -3.85
N SER A 32 10.60 19.28 -5.15
CA SER A 32 11.78 19.84 -5.83
C SER A 32 11.85 21.35 -5.68
N THR A 33 10.71 22.03 -5.83
CA THR A 33 10.60 23.48 -5.60
C THR A 33 10.98 23.83 -4.16
N MET A 34 10.39 23.15 -3.17
CA MET A 34 10.70 23.38 -1.75
C MET A 34 12.15 23.04 -1.37
N ARG A 35 12.79 22.07 -2.06
CA ARG A 35 14.23 21.79 -1.94
C ARG A 35 15.07 22.95 -2.46
N GLY A 36 14.68 23.54 -3.60
CA GLY A 36 15.29 24.74 -4.15
C GLY A 36 15.24 25.94 -3.21
N ASP A 37 14.17 26.04 -2.40
CA ASP A 37 13.99 27.09 -1.40
C ASP A 37 14.82 26.86 -0.11
N GLY A 38 15.50 25.72 0.02
CA GLY A 38 16.27 25.35 1.22
C GLY A 38 15.41 25.02 2.44
N LEU A 39 14.09 24.85 2.27
CA LEU A 39 13.13 24.58 3.36
C LEU A 39 13.04 23.09 3.71
N LEU A 40 13.41 22.21 2.78
CA LEU A 40 13.54 20.79 3.02
C LEU A 40 15.00 20.48 3.39
N ALA A 41 15.28 20.51 4.70
CA ALA A 41 16.59 20.14 5.20
C ALA A 41 16.84 18.64 4.98
N ALA A 42 18.08 18.29 4.64
CA ALA A 42 18.55 16.91 4.72
C ALA A 42 18.35 16.37 6.16
N VAL A 43 18.16 15.05 6.26
CA VAL A 43 18.08 14.33 7.54
C VAL A 43 19.20 14.81 8.47
N SER A 44 18.81 15.45 9.58
CA SER A 44 19.76 16.03 10.54
C SER A 44 19.27 15.90 11.98
N GLY A 45 20.22 15.72 12.89
CA GLY A 45 19.93 15.50 14.30
C GLY A 45 19.14 14.19 14.53
N PRO A 46 18.04 14.23 15.29
CA PRO A 46 17.29 13.02 15.67
C PRO A 46 16.38 12.46 14.57
N LEU A 47 16.13 13.18 13.48
CA LEU A 47 15.41 12.62 12.33
C LEU A 47 16.31 11.58 11.66
N ARG A 48 15.82 10.35 11.47
CA ARG A 48 16.53 9.22 10.86
C ARG A 48 16.05 8.93 9.45
N VAL A 49 14.73 8.94 9.26
CA VAL A 49 14.06 8.81 7.96
C VAL A 49 13.13 10.00 7.81
N GLY A 50 13.21 10.67 6.67
CA GLY A 50 12.49 11.93 6.42
C GLY A 50 12.09 12.05 4.96
N MET A 51 12.26 13.25 4.40
CA MET A 51 11.84 13.56 3.03
C MET A 51 12.93 13.28 1.97
N ASP A 52 14.15 12.93 2.39
CA ASP A 52 15.29 12.72 1.48
C ASP A 52 16.39 11.79 2.07
N PRO A 53 16.52 10.54 1.60
CA PRO A 53 15.56 9.85 0.75
C PRO A 53 14.22 9.65 1.49
N ALA A 54 13.12 9.66 0.74
CA ALA A 54 11.80 9.37 1.29
C ALA A 54 11.60 7.85 1.46
N ASP A 55 10.84 7.46 2.48
CA ASP A 55 10.43 6.08 2.76
C ASP A 55 8.95 6.05 3.12
N ASP A 56 8.40 4.90 3.54
CA ASP A 56 6.96 4.74 3.83
C ASP A 56 6.49 5.59 5.02
N ALA A 57 7.37 5.83 6.00
CA ALA A 57 7.07 6.70 7.13
C ALA A 57 8.31 7.46 7.63
N ALA A 58 8.08 8.59 8.31
CA ALA A 58 9.16 9.32 8.96
C ALA A 58 9.59 8.59 10.25
N VAL A 59 10.89 8.55 10.52
CA VAL A 59 11.44 7.94 11.73
C VAL A 59 12.26 8.96 12.50
N TYR A 60 11.97 9.12 13.79
CA TYR A 60 12.62 10.07 14.68
C TYR A 60 13.16 9.36 15.93
N ASP A 61 14.46 9.45 16.17
CA ASP A 61 15.14 8.89 17.33
C ASP A 61 14.87 9.76 18.57
N LEU A 62 14.19 9.20 19.57
CA LEU A 62 13.82 9.86 20.82
C LEU A 62 14.16 8.98 22.02
N ASN A 63 15.08 9.45 22.89
CA ASN A 63 15.42 8.81 24.17
C ASN A 63 15.74 7.30 24.07
N GLY A 64 16.50 6.90 23.02
CA GLY A 64 16.90 5.50 22.82
C GLY A 64 15.82 4.63 22.16
N ARG A 65 14.70 5.20 21.71
CA ARG A 65 13.69 4.56 20.85
C ARG A 65 13.62 5.28 19.51
N SER A 66 13.12 4.60 18.48
CA SER A 66 12.82 5.22 17.19
C SER A 66 11.30 5.28 17.03
N MET A 67 10.76 6.48 16.91
CA MET A 67 9.34 6.74 16.73
C MET A 67 9.02 6.81 15.25
N VAL A 68 7.93 6.18 14.83
CA VAL A 68 7.46 6.14 13.43
C VAL A 68 6.23 7.04 13.29
N PHE A 69 6.20 7.89 12.27
CA PHE A 69 5.10 8.81 12.00
C PHE A 69 4.63 8.65 10.56
N THR A 70 3.34 8.35 10.39
CA THR A 70 2.69 8.31 9.08
C THR A 70 1.30 8.95 9.14
N CYS A 71 0.75 9.27 7.96
CA CYS A 71 -0.56 9.82 7.77
C CYS A 71 -1.09 9.38 6.40
N ASP A 72 -2.19 8.64 6.38
CA ASP A 72 -2.89 8.31 5.13
C ASP A 72 -4.41 8.38 5.31
N PHE A 73 -5.11 8.80 4.26
CA PHE A 73 -6.57 8.89 4.22
C PHE A 73 -7.05 8.78 2.78
N LEU A 74 -8.20 8.14 2.62
CA LEU A 74 -8.71 7.76 1.30
C LEU A 74 -10.22 8.01 1.20
N THR A 75 -10.70 8.08 -0.03
CA THR A 75 -12.15 8.11 -0.36
C THR A 75 -12.72 6.68 -0.37
N PRO A 76 -14.05 6.50 -0.35
CA PRO A 76 -14.67 5.17 -0.33
C PRO A 76 -14.18 4.23 -1.43
N VAL A 77 -13.77 3.03 -1.03
CA VAL A 77 -13.36 1.92 -1.92
C VAL A 77 -14.37 0.79 -2.00
N VAL A 78 -15.26 0.73 -1.03
CA VAL A 78 -16.36 -0.21 -0.93
C VAL A 78 -17.60 0.54 -0.44
N ASP A 79 -18.77 -0.03 -0.68
CA ASP A 79 -20.03 0.62 -0.33
C ASP A 79 -20.39 0.47 1.15
N ASP A 80 -19.95 -0.62 1.79
CA ASP A 80 -20.18 -0.83 3.21
C ASP A 80 -19.34 0.15 4.05
N PRO A 81 -19.98 1.00 4.87
CA PRO A 81 -19.27 2.02 5.65
C PRO A 81 -18.32 1.43 6.68
N TYR A 82 -18.70 0.33 7.33
CA TYR A 82 -17.88 -0.31 8.35
C TYR A 82 -16.61 -0.90 7.73
N ASP A 83 -16.73 -1.64 6.63
CA ASP A 83 -15.61 -2.18 5.89
C ASP A 83 -14.72 -1.08 5.32
N TRP A 84 -15.29 0.00 4.77
CA TRP A 84 -14.49 1.13 4.31
C TRP A 84 -13.68 1.76 5.46
N GLY A 85 -14.31 1.96 6.61
CA GLY A 85 -13.65 2.43 7.83
C GLY A 85 -12.48 1.54 8.25
N ARG A 86 -12.67 0.22 8.23
CA ARG A 86 -11.60 -0.76 8.50
C ARG A 86 -10.48 -0.63 7.48
N ILE A 87 -10.80 -0.64 6.18
CA ILE A 87 -9.80 -0.60 5.11
C ILE A 87 -8.94 0.67 5.20
N ALA A 88 -9.55 1.83 5.40
CA ALA A 88 -8.84 3.10 5.55
C ALA A 88 -7.89 3.09 6.74
N ALA A 89 -8.34 2.54 7.88
CA ALA A 89 -7.50 2.41 9.07
C ALA A 89 -6.35 1.41 8.88
N VAL A 90 -6.61 0.22 8.31
CA VAL A 90 -5.56 -0.77 8.01
C VAL A 90 -4.52 -0.20 7.05
N ASN A 91 -4.95 0.53 6.02
CA ASN A 91 -4.05 1.21 5.08
C ASN A 91 -3.15 2.21 5.82
N ALA A 92 -3.70 3.10 6.64
CA ALA A 92 -2.91 4.08 7.37
C ALA A 92 -1.98 3.47 8.43
N LEU A 93 -2.33 2.30 8.99
CA LEU A 93 -1.45 1.54 9.89
C LEU A 93 -0.32 0.82 9.14
N SER A 94 -0.47 0.60 7.84
CA SER A 94 0.42 -0.23 7.02
C SER A 94 1.84 0.33 6.97
N ASP A 95 2.03 1.64 6.80
CA ASP A 95 3.38 2.21 6.71
C ASP A 95 4.19 1.97 7.99
N VAL A 96 3.55 1.93 9.16
CA VAL A 96 4.26 1.59 10.41
C VAL A 96 4.79 0.16 10.36
N TYR A 97 3.99 -0.77 9.82
CA TYR A 97 4.42 -2.16 9.61
C TYR A 97 5.46 -2.28 8.49
N ALA A 98 5.36 -1.46 7.44
CA ALA A 98 6.33 -1.40 6.35
C ALA A 98 7.73 -0.97 6.84
N MET A 99 7.80 -0.10 7.86
CA MET A 99 9.05 0.23 8.57
C MET A 99 9.51 -0.84 9.56
N GLY A 100 8.77 -1.94 9.71
CA GLY A 100 9.01 -2.98 10.71
C GLY A 100 8.56 -2.60 12.12
N GLY A 101 7.82 -1.51 12.30
CA GLY A 101 7.38 -1.00 13.60
C GLY A 101 6.12 -1.65 14.16
N ARG A 102 5.65 -1.07 15.27
CA ARG A 102 4.37 -1.38 15.93
C ARG A 102 3.58 -0.09 16.14
N PRO A 103 2.30 -0.03 15.70
CA PRO A 103 1.44 1.12 15.99
C PRO A 103 1.19 1.28 17.49
N LEU A 104 1.17 2.52 17.98
CA LEU A 104 0.90 2.85 19.38
C LEU A 104 -0.37 3.68 19.53
N VAL A 105 -0.49 4.75 18.74
CA VAL A 105 -1.58 5.72 18.82
C VAL A 105 -2.00 6.14 17.41
N ALA A 106 -3.30 6.32 17.20
CA ALA A 106 -3.86 6.85 15.96
C ALA A 106 -4.82 8.03 16.24
N LEU A 107 -4.87 8.98 15.31
CA LEU A 107 -5.77 10.13 15.30
C LEU A 107 -6.60 10.10 14.02
N ASN A 108 -7.92 10.27 14.13
CA ASN A 108 -8.80 10.31 12.97
C ASN A 108 -8.52 11.54 12.10
N ILE A 109 -8.52 11.34 10.78
CA ILE A 109 -8.61 12.38 9.78
C ILE A 109 -9.91 12.15 9.02
N LEU A 110 -10.83 13.10 9.13
CA LEU A 110 -12.19 12.94 8.61
C LEU A 110 -12.63 14.15 7.80
N ALA A 111 -13.10 13.90 6.58
CA ALA A 111 -13.85 14.86 5.78
C ALA A 111 -15.21 14.25 5.45
N TRP A 112 -16.31 14.95 5.73
CA TRP A 112 -17.66 14.39 5.58
C TRP A 112 -18.62 15.37 4.89
N PRO A 113 -19.44 14.93 3.92
CA PRO A 113 -20.46 15.77 3.31
C PRO A 113 -21.53 16.18 4.33
N ALA A 114 -21.94 17.45 4.30
CA ALA A 114 -22.91 17.96 5.28
C ALA A 114 -24.30 17.31 5.15
N ASP A 115 -24.62 16.81 3.96
CA ASP A 115 -25.87 16.18 3.57
C ASP A 115 -25.84 14.64 3.65
N LEU A 116 -24.66 14.03 3.89
CA LEU A 116 -24.54 12.58 4.04
C LEU A 116 -24.82 12.15 5.48
N ASP A 117 -25.59 11.07 5.61
CA ASP A 117 -26.11 10.55 6.87
C ASP A 117 -25.00 10.30 7.92
N ARG A 118 -25.22 10.76 9.16
CA ARG A 118 -24.21 10.67 10.24
C ARG A 118 -24.14 9.26 10.82
N GLU A 119 -25.19 8.48 10.63
CA GLU A 119 -25.26 7.08 11.01
C GLU A 119 -24.26 6.26 10.18
N LEU A 120 -24.10 6.59 8.89
CA LEU A 120 -23.04 6.01 8.06
C LEU A 120 -21.65 6.41 8.56
N LEU A 121 -21.46 7.67 8.96
CA LEU A 121 -20.20 8.12 9.56
C LEU A 121 -19.87 7.32 10.83
N ALA A 122 -20.86 7.05 11.68
CA ALA A 122 -20.67 6.26 12.89
C ALA A 122 -20.19 4.83 12.56
N GLU A 123 -20.72 4.21 11.50
CA GLU A 123 -20.24 2.91 11.01
C GLU A 123 -18.79 2.96 10.51
N VAL A 124 -18.42 3.99 9.72
CA VAL A 124 -17.03 4.20 9.27
C VAL A 124 -16.08 4.33 10.46
N MET A 125 -16.42 5.18 11.42
CA MET A 125 -15.59 5.37 12.61
C MET A 125 -15.53 4.11 13.48
N ARG A 126 -16.60 3.31 13.54
CA ARG A 126 -16.60 2.02 14.25
C ARG A 126 -15.66 1.03 13.56
N GLY A 127 -15.70 0.94 12.23
CA GLY A 127 -14.77 0.12 11.46
C GLY A 127 -13.32 0.50 11.69
N GLY A 128 -13.01 1.80 11.60
CA GLY A 128 -11.65 2.29 11.86
C GLY A 128 -11.18 2.03 13.29
N ALA A 129 -12.05 2.25 14.28
CA ALA A 129 -11.74 1.95 15.69
C ALA A 129 -11.48 0.46 15.93
N THR A 130 -12.24 -0.43 15.29
CA THR A 130 -12.00 -1.89 15.36
C THR A 130 -10.61 -2.23 14.83
N ALA A 131 -10.22 -1.73 13.65
CA ALA A 131 -8.90 -2.01 13.08
C ALA A 131 -7.74 -1.49 13.94
N VAL A 132 -7.87 -0.30 14.54
CA VAL A 132 -6.88 0.25 15.48
C VAL A 132 -6.77 -0.61 16.74
N SER A 133 -7.91 -1.08 17.26
CA SER A 133 -7.93 -1.99 18.41
C SER A 133 -7.30 -3.35 18.09
N GLU A 134 -7.56 -3.92 16.91
CA GLU A 134 -6.96 -5.17 16.44
C GLU A 134 -5.43 -5.05 16.30
N ALA A 135 -4.94 -3.87 15.90
CA ALA A 135 -3.51 -3.56 15.86
C ALA A 135 -2.86 -3.40 17.25
N GLY A 136 -3.67 -3.39 18.32
CA GLY A 136 -3.19 -3.15 19.69
C GLY A 136 -2.74 -1.71 19.95
N ALA A 137 -3.26 -0.75 19.15
CA ALA A 137 -3.03 0.67 19.28
C ALA A 137 -4.24 1.39 19.89
N LEU A 138 -4.06 2.67 20.26
CA LEU A 138 -5.10 3.49 20.87
C LEU A 138 -5.60 4.56 19.90
N LEU A 139 -6.92 4.63 19.69
CA LEU A 139 -7.53 5.74 18.98
C LEU A 139 -7.69 6.94 19.94
N ALA A 140 -6.99 8.04 19.70
CA ALA A 140 -6.81 9.13 20.66
C ALA A 140 -7.38 10.49 20.19
N GLY A 141 -8.48 10.47 19.44
CA GLY A 141 -9.14 11.67 18.94
C GLY A 141 -8.96 11.85 17.44
N GLY A 142 -8.81 13.09 16.98
CA GLY A 142 -8.67 13.42 15.55
C GLY A 142 -9.17 14.81 15.20
N HIS A 143 -9.32 15.06 13.90
CA HIS A 143 -9.89 16.28 13.36
C HIS A 143 -10.91 15.96 12.26
N SER A 144 -11.97 16.78 12.17
CA SER A 144 -13.00 16.64 11.15
C SER A 144 -13.32 17.96 10.46
N ILE A 145 -13.60 17.89 9.17
CA ILE A 145 -14.05 19.00 8.33
C ILE A 145 -15.27 18.61 7.48
N THR A 146 -16.00 19.60 6.99
CA THR A 146 -17.02 19.40 5.95
C THR A 146 -16.37 19.37 4.57
N ASP A 147 -16.73 18.41 3.72
CA ASP A 147 -16.22 18.29 2.36
C ASP A 147 -17.24 17.57 1.45
N PRO A 148 -17.43 17.97 0.18
CA PRO A 148 -18.36 17.29 -0.74
C PRO A 148 -18.07 15.80 -0.99
N ALA A 149 -16.81 15.36 -0.86
CA ALA A 149 -16.42 13.97 -1.00
C ALA A 149 -15.96 13.41 0.35
N PRO A 150 -16.56 12.32 0.87
CA PRO A 150 -16.18 11.74 2.14
C PRO A 150 -14.75 11.18 2.05
N LYS A 151 -13.95 11.44 3.09
CA LYS A 151 -12.56 10.96 3.23
C LYS A 151 -12.36 10.51 4.66
N TYR A 152 -11.72 9.37 4.85
CA TYR A 152 -11.41 8.84 6.16
C TYR A 152 -10.03 8.20 6.16
N GLY A 153 -9.33 8.32 7.29
CA GLY A 153 -8.01 7.75 7.51
C GLY A 153 -7.45 8.15 8.86
N LEU A 154 -6.15 7.93 9.04
CA LEU A 154 -5.49 8.11 10.33
C LEU A 154 -4.13 8.80 10.16
N ALA A 155 -3.80 9.66 11.11
CA ALA A 155 -2.40 9.91 11.46
C ALA A 155 -1.99 8.88 12.51
N VAL A 156 -0.89 8.17 12.30
CA VAL A 156 -0.45 7.06 13.15
C VAL A 156 0.94 7.34 13.70
N VAL A 157 1.10 7.11 15.00
CA VAL A 157 2.39 7.09 15.69
C VAL A 157 2.67 5.67 16.15
N GLY A 158 3.82 5.15 15.77
CA GLY A 158 4.35 3.85 16.18
C GLY A 158 5.73 3.96 16.79
N ASP A 159 6.29 2.82 17.18
CA ASP A 159 7.70 2.66 17.51
C ASP A 159 8.34 1.51 16.75
N VAL A 160 9.66 1.55 16.62
CA VAL A 160 10.46 0.51 15.98
C VAL A 160 11.82 0.42 16.66
N ASP A 161 12.36 -0.80 16.74
CA ASP A 161 13.73 -0.99 17.19
C ASP A 161 14.70 -0.49 16.11
N ARG A 162 15.63 0.38 16.53
CA ARG A 162 16.54 1.12 15.66
C ARG A 162 17.33 0.25 14.67
N ASP A 163 17.68 -0.96 15.10
CA ASP A 163 18.51 -1.89 14.34
C ASP A 163 17.70 -2.89 13.49
N THR A 164 16.37 -2.85 13.58
CA THR A 164 15.46 -3.71 12.81
C THR A 164 14.50 -2.92 11.92
N ILE A 165 14.83 -1.67 11.63
CA ILE A 165 14.05 -0.83 10.72
C ILE A 165 14.13 -1.45 9.32
N LEU A 166 12.97 -1.68 8.72
CA LEU A 166 12.85 -2.00 7.31
C LEU A 166 12.92 -0.69 6.53
N LEU A 167 13.80 -0.63 5.54
CA LEU A 167 13.97 0.51 4.65
C LEU A 167 13.71 0.07 3.22
N LYS A 168 13.14 0.93 2.38
CA LYS A 168 12.99 0.65 0.94
C LYS A 168 14.30 0.25 0.28
N GLY A 169 15.37 0.95 0.62
CA GLY A 169 16.73 0.73 0.10
C GLY A 169 17.52 -0.36 0.82
N GLY A 170 16.92 -1.10 1.77
CA GLY A 170 17.63 -2.08 2.59
C GLY A 170 17.86 -3.45 1.95
N GLY A 171 17.38 -3.67 0.73
CA GLY A 171 17.61 -4.88 -0.06
C GLY A 171 18.95 -4.87 -0.80
N ARG A 172 19.42 -6.03 -1.25
CA ARG A 172 20.68 -6.21 -1.97
C ARG A 172 20.48 -7.02 -3.25
N ALA A 173 21.38 -6.81 -4.21
CA ALA A 173 21.42 -7.67 -5.39
C ALA A 173 21.62 -9.15 -4.97
N GLY A 174 20.74 -10.03 -5.47
CA GLY A 174 20.66 -11.43 -5.11
C GLY A 174 19.52 -11.76 -4.14
N ASP A 175 18.94 -10.78 -3.44
CA ASP A 175 17.76 -11.01 -2.61
C ASP A 175 16.55 -11.34 -3.48
N VAL A 176 15.70 -12.24 -3.01
CA VAL A 176 14.39 -12.52 -3.60
C VAL A 176 13.32 -11.61 -2.98
N LEU A 177 12.24 -11.40 -3.72
CA LEU A 177 11.13 -10.54 -3.31
C LEU A 177 9.94 -11.40 -2.89
N VAL A 178 9.49 -11.26 -1.64
CA VAL A 178 8.30 -11.94 -1.12
C VAL A 178 7.15 -10.95 -1.01
N LEU A 179 6.04 -11.21 -1.70
CA LEU A 179 4.81 -10.45 -1.58
C LEU A 179 3.85 -11.18 -0.64
N THR A 180 3.22 -10.46 0.29
CA THR A 180 2.42 -11.08 1.38
C THR A 180 0.91 -11.12 1.13
N LYS A 181 0.40 -10.31 0.19
CA LYS A 181 -1.03 -10.27 -0.16
C LYS A 181 -1.24 -10.35 -1.68
N PRO A 182 -2.39 -10.86 -2.15
CA PRO A 182 -2.69 -10.89 -3.57
C PRO A 182 -2.91 -9.49 -4.15
N LEU A 183 -2.68 -9.33 -5.45
CA LEU A 183 -2.97 -8.11 -6.19
C LEU A 183 -4.40 -8.11 -6.77
N GLY A 184 -4.86 -6.91 -7.14
CA GLY A 184 -6.11 -6.68 -7.88
C GLY A 184 -7.15 -5.88 -7.12
N THR A 185 -6.82 -5.32 -5.96
CA THR A 185 -7.78 -4.55 -5.14
C THR A 185 -8.27 -3.29 -5.87
N GLY A 186 -7.42 -2.63 -6.67
CA GLY A 186 -7.80 -1.48 -7.48
C GLY A 186 -8.77 -1.83 -8.60
N ILE A 187 -8.51 -2.95 -9.28
CA ILE A 187 -9.40 -3.51 -10.31
C ILE A 187 -10.76 -3.89 -9.72
N VAL A 188 -10.78 -4.62 -8.59
CA VAL A 188 -12.03 -4.98 -7.90
C VAL A 188 -12.77 -3.73 -7.42
N GLY A 189 -12.08 -2.76 -6.83
CA GLY A 189 -12.71 -1.50 -6.40
C GLY A 189 -13.33 -0.71 -7.57
N THR A 190 -12.68 -0.72 -8.74
CA THR A 190 -13.25 -0.13 -9.96
C THR A 190 -14.50 -0.86 -10.41
N ALA A 191 -14.51 -2.19 -10.31
CA ALA A 191 -15.65 -3.02 -10.64
C ALA A 191 -16.83 -2.79 -9.67
N VAL A 192 -16.57 -2.60 -8.37
CA VAL A 192 -17.60 -2.24 -7.38
C VAL A 192 -18.26 -0.94 -7.77
N LYS A 193 -17.47 0.10 -8.05
CA LYS A 193 -17.97 1.42 -8.49
C LYS A 193 -18.82 1.35 -9.77
N ARG A 194 -18.58 0.37 -10.64
CA ARG A 194 -19.33 0.15 -11.89
C ARG A 194 -20.52 -0.80 -11.75
N GLY A 195 -20.71 -1.43 -10.59
CA GLY A 195 -21.70 -2.49 -10.41
C GLY A 195 -21.37 -3.78 -11.19
N GLU A 196 -20.09 -4.01 -11.50
CA GLU A 196 -19.59 -5.14 -12.30
C GLU A 196 -18.81 -6.18 -11.46
N ALA A 197 -18.69 -5.96 -10.14
CA ALA A 197 -17.96 -6.86 -9.25
C ALA A 197 -18.83 -8.03 -8.78
N GLU A 198 -18.29 -9.24 -8.89
CA GLU A 198 -18.92 -10.42 -8.29
C GLU A 198 -18.78 -10.40 -6.76
N PRO A 199 -19.80 -10.84 -6.00
CA PRO A 199 -19.75 -10.85 -4.53
C PRO A 199 -18.55 -11.62 -3.95
N THR A 200 -18.07 -12.65 -4.66
CA THR A 200 -16.87 -13.42 -4.29
C THR A 200 -15.61 -12.57 -4.38
N SER A 201 -15.44 -11.80 -5.45
CA SER A 201 -14.32 -10.87 -5.64
C SER A 201 -14.34 -9.76 -4.61
N VAL A 202 -15.53 -9.18 -4.31
CA VAL A 202 -15.67 -8.14 -3.29
C VAL A 202 -15.27 -8.65 -1.91
N ARG A 203 -15.79 -9.81 -1.49
CA ARG A 203 -15.44 -10.41 -0.18
C ARG A 203 -13.93 -10.70 -0.08
N ALA A 204 -13.33 -11.26 -1.13
CA ALA A 204 -11.89 -11.54 -1.14
C ALA A 204 -11.06 -10.25 -1.06
N ALA A 205 -11.47 -9.19 -1.78
CA ALA A 205 -10.82 -7.89 -1.74
C ALA A 205 -10.94 -7.24 -0.35
N VAL A 206 -12.14 -7.22 0.25
CA VAL A 206 -12.36 -6.70 1.62
C VAL A 206 -11.50 -7.48 2.61
N GLN A 207 -11.47 -8.81 2.54
CA GLN A 207 -10.65 -9.63 3.42
C GLN A 207 -9.15 -9.31 3.29
N ALA A 208 -8.64 -9.15 2.07
CA ALA A 208 -7.25 -8.76 1.84
C ALA A 208 -6.95 -7.35 2.36
N MET A 209 -7.83 -6.39 2.10
CA MET A 209 -7.66 -4.97 2.47
C MET A 209 -7.86 -4.70 3.97
N THR A 210 -8.58 -5.56 4.69
CA THR A 210 -8.81 -5.42 6.14
C THR A 210 -7.85 -6.26 7.00
N ARG A 211 -6.96 -7.03 6.38
CA ARG A 211 -5.91 -7.77 7.07
C ARG A 211 -4.73 -6.85 7.40
N LEU A 212 -4.36 -6.77 8.68
CA LEU A 212 -3.20 -6.01 9.13
C LEU A 212 -1.89 -6.65 8.63
N ASN A 213 -0.91 -5.82 8.28
CA ASN A 213 0.46 -6.26 7.96
C ASN A 213 1.31 -6.58 9.23
N ALA A 214 0.68 -6.75 10.39
CA ALA A 214 1.33 -6.93 11.68
C ALA A 214 2.18 -8.21 11.75
N ASP A 215 1.61 -9.33 11.29
CA ASP A 215 2.29 -10.63 11.29
C ASP A 215 3.44 -10.64 10.29
N ALA A 216 3.25 -10.05 9.11
CA ALA A 216 4.28 -9.89 8.11
C ALA A 216 5.47 -9.08 8.62
N ALA A 217 5.23 -7.96 9.29
CA ALA A 217 6.28 -7.17 9.94
C ALA A 217 6.99 -7.97 11.06
N ALA A 218 6.24 -8.76 11.83
CA ALA A 218 6.83 -9.61 12.87
C ALA A 218 7.70 -10.74 12.29
N VAL A 219 7.31 -11.36 11.18
CA VAL A 219 8.15 -12.34 10.45
C VAL A 219 9.41 -11.65 9.91
N ALA A 220 9.26 -10.49 9.28
CA ALA A 220 10.39 -9.73 8.73
C ALA A 220 11.43 -9.38 9.79
N ARG A 221 11.00 -8.87 10.96
CA ARG A 221 11.88 -8.61 12.10
C ARG A 221 12.57 -9.87 12.61
N ALA A 222 11.82 -10.97 12.78
CA ALA A 222 12.36 -12.22 13.29
C ALA A 222 13.39 -12.86 12.33
N ALA A 223 13.23 -12.64 11.03
CA ALA A 223 14.18 -13.06 10.00
C ALA A 223 15.36 -12.09 9.81
N GLY A 224 15.40 -10.98 10.55
CA GLY A 224 16.46 -9.97 10.45
C GLY A 224 16.52 -9.28 9.09
N LEU A 225 15.36 -9.10 8.44
CA LEU A 225 15.28 -8.40 7.17
C LEU A 225 15.57 -6.90 7.36
N SER A 226 16.16 -6.29 6.34
CA SER A 226 16.44 -4.85 6.30
C SER A 226 15.72 -4.13 5.16
N GLY A 227 15.26 -4.86 4.14
CA GLY A 227 14.60 -4.32 2.95
C GLY A 227 13.12 -4.66 2.92
N GLY A 228 12.27 -3.65 2.83
CA GLY A 228 10.83 -3.85 2.71
C GLY A 228 10.09 -2.56 2.40
N THR A 229 8.88 -2.71 1.90
CA THR A 229 7.87 -1.65 1.72
C THR A 229 6.49 -2.31 1.70
N ASP A 230 5.41 -1.54 1.63
CA ASP A 230 4.09 -2.06 1.29
C ASP A 230 3.71 -1.72 -0.17
N VAL A 231 2.85 -2.56 -0.76
CA VAL A 231 2.37 -2.34 -2.13
C VAL A 231 1.03 -1.64 -2.07
N THR A 232 1.00 -0.35 -2.41
CA THR A 232 -0.22 0.47 -2.42
C THR A 232 -0.46 1.12 -3.80
N GLY A 233 -0.67 2.44 -3.84
CA GLY A 233 -1.24 3.17 -4.97
C GLY A 233 -0.40 3.16 -6.26
N TYR A 234 0.88 2.79 -6.19
CA TYR A 234 1.76 2.69 -7.35
C TYR A 234 1.88 1.27 -7.90
N GLY A 235 1.16 0.32 -7.31
CA GLY A 235 1.20 -1.08 -7.71
C GLY A 235 2.57 -1.73 -7.51
N LEU A 236 2.66 -3.01 -7.83
CA LEU A 236 3.86 -3.80 -7.57
C LEU A 236 5.09 -3.19 -8.26
N ILE A 237 4.98 -2.83 -9.54
CA ILE A 237 6.14 -2.30 -10.30
C ILE A 237 6.57 -0.92 -9.82
N GLY A 238 5.66 -0.08 -9.34
CA GLY A 238 5.99 1.26 -8.85
C GLY A 238 6.72 1.21 -7.52
N HIS A 239 6.22 0.42 -6.56
CA HIS A 239 6.91 0.23 -5.28
C HIS A 239 8.24 -0.52 -5.46
N LEU A 240 8.32 -1.45 -6.41
CA LEU A 240 9.57 -2.12 -6.73
C LEU A 240 10.60 -1.19 -7.39
N HIS A 241 10.16 -0.26 -8.24
CA HIS A 241 11.00 0.81 -8.77
C HIS A 241 11.58 1.67 -7.64
N GLU A 242 10.76 2.09 -6.66
CA GLU A 242 11.22 2.86 -5.50
C GLU A 242 12.26 2.08 -4.68
N MET A 243 12.02 0.80 -4.38
CA MET A 243 12.98 -0.05 -3.67
C MET A 243 14.30 -0.18 -4.42
N ALA A 244 14.24 -0.50 -5.71
CA ALA A 244 15.42 -0.68 -6.56
C ALA A 244 16.22 0.62 -6.68
N LEU A 245 15.55 1.76 -6.84
CA LEU A 245 16.18 3.08 -6.91
C LEU A 245 16.87 3.43 -5.58
N ALA A 246 16.18 3.25 -4.45
CA ALA A 246 16.72 3.52 -3.12
C ALA A 246 17.92 2.62 -2.76
N ALA A 247 17.91 1.36 -3.23
CA ALA A 247 19.01 0.42 -3.05
C ALA A 247 20.16 0.60 -4.07
N GLY A 248 19.98 1.44 -5.10
CA GLY A 248 21.00 1.65 -6.14
C GLY A 248 21.19 0.45 -7.07
N ILE A 249 20.14 -0.34 -7.29
CA ILE A 249 20.14 -1.60 -8.06
C ILE A 249 18.91 -1.70 -8.97
N ALA A 250 18.76 -2.81 -9.69
CA ALA A 250 17.59 -3.11 -10.51
C ALA A 250 16.74 -4.23 -9.88
N ALA A 251 15.57 -4.47 -10.45
CA ALA A 251 14.67 -5.54 -10.01
C ALA A 251 14.04 -6.32 -11.17
N ARG A 252 13.64 -7.55 -10.88
CA ARG A 252 12.95 -8.44 -11.80
C ARG A 252 11.68 -9.00 -11.18
N VAL A 253 10.58 -8.93 -11.91
CA VAL A 253 9.29 -9.51 -11.52
C VAL A 253 9.07 -10.82 -12.26
N GLN A 254 8.61 -11.84 -11.55
CA GLN A 254 8.13 -13.11 -12.07
C GLN A 254 6.61 -13.04 -12.16
N ALA A 255 6.09 -12.42 -13.22
CA ALA A 255 4.67 -12.06 -13.31
C ALA A 255 3.71 -13.26 -13.17
N GLY A 256 4.12 -14.46 -13.59
CA GLY A 256 3.32 -15.68 -13.45
C GLY A 256 3.16 -16.18 -12.01
N GLU A 257 4.04 -15.77 -11.08
CA GLU A 257 3.99 -16.15 -9.67
C GLU A 257 3.18 -15.16 -8.82
N VAL A 258 2.77 -14.03 -9.41
CA VAL A 258 2.06 -12.97 -8.67
C VAL A 258 0.66 -13.46 -8.28
N PRO A 259 0.32 -13.54 -6.98
CA PRO A 259 -0.96 -14.04 -6.52
C PRO A 259 -2.06 -13.00 -6.76
N LEU A 260 -3.22 -13.44 -7.24
CA LEU A 260 -4.30 -12.56 -7.69
C LEU A 260 -5.59 -12.81 -6.93
N LEU A 261 -6.39 -11.75 -6.74
CA LEU A 261 -7.76 -11.89 -6.26
C LEU A 261 -8.64 -12.60 -7.32
N PRO A 262 -9.69 -13.33 -6.89
CA PRO A 262 -10.59 -14.02 -7.80
C PRO A 262 -11.26 -13.07 -8.81
N GLY A 263 -11.28 -13.46 -10.09
CA GLY A 263 -11.98 -12.74 -11.16
C GLY A 263 -11.28 -11.49 -11.70
N VAL A 264 -10.08 -11.15 -11.20
CA VAL A 264 -9.34 -9.95 -11.62
C VAL A 264 -9.00 -9.97 -13.11
N ALA A 265 -8.59 -11.12 -13.66
CA ALA A 265 -8.25 -11.23 -15.07
C ALA A 265 -9.44 -10.85 -15.98
N ASP A 266 -10.62 -11.42 -15.71
CA ASP A 266 -11.84 -11.11 -16.46
C ASP A 266 -12.24 -9.64 -16.31
N LEU A 267 -12.05 -9.05 -15.13
CA LEU A 267 -12.33 -7.64 -14.88
C LEU A 267 -11.44 -6.70 -15.70
N ILE A 268 -10.17 -7.06 -15.89
CA ILE A 268 -9.26 -6.29 -16.77
C ILE A 268 -9.77 -6.33 -18.21
N GLU A 269 -10.20 -7.49 -18.71
CA GLU A 269 -10.74 -7.64 -20.07
C GLU A 269 -12.05 -6.86 -20.25
N ARG A 270 -12.86 -6.72 -19.20
CA ARG A 270 -14.03 -5.81 -19.18
C ARG A 270 -13.66 -4.32 -19.03
N GLY A 271 -12.37 -4.00 -18.90
CA GLY A 271 -11.89 -2.63 -18.77
C GLY A 271 -12.11 -2.00 -17.39
N CYS A 272 -12.36 -2.80 -16.34
CA CYS A 272 -12.46 -2.36 -14.95
C CYS A 272 -11.07 -2.06 -14.36
N VAL A 273 -10.37 -1.09 -14.94
CA VAL A 273 -9.00 -0.73 -14.56
C VAL A 273 -8.99 0.72 -14.08
N PRO A 274 -8.49 1.00 -12.86
CA PRO A 274 -8.50 2.37 -12.34
C PRO A 274 -7.49 3.25 -13.07
N ASP A 275 -7.77 4.56 -13.08
CA ASP A 275 -6.90 5.52 -13.75
C ASP A 275 -5.50 5.56 -13.13
N GLY A 276 -5.37 5.30 -11.83
CA GLY A 276 -4.08 5.17 -11.13
C GLY A 276 -3.19 4.13 -11.79
N THR A 277 -3.71 2.93 -12.02
CA THR A 277 -3.01 1.83 -12.72
C THR A 277 -2.53 2.24 -14.11
N ARG A 278 -3.40 2.90 -14.88
CA ARG A 278 -3.05 3.37 -16.23
C ARG A 278 -1.95 4.43 -16.19
N ARG A 279 -2.02 5.36 -15.22
CA ARG A 279 -1.01 6.40 -15.02
C ARG A 279 0.34 5.82 -14.62
N THR A 280 0.37 4.90 -13.66
CA THR A 280 1.59 4.20 -13.25
C THR A 280 2.24 3.52 -14.46
N LEU A 281 1.49 2.68 -15.19
CA LEU A 281 2.03 1.97 -16.35
C LEU A 281 2.51 2.92 -17.45
N ALA A 282 1.73 3.96 -17.76
CA ALA A 282 2.10 4.93 -18.79
C ALA A 282 3.37 5.72 -18.40
N GLY A 283 3.49 6.13 -17.13
CA GLY A 283 4.68 6.79 -16.59
C GLY A 283 5.89 5.87 -16.69
N ALA A 284 5.75 4.63 -16.25
CA ALA A 284 6.81 3.62 -16.26
C ALA A 284 7.42 3.37 -17.65
N LEU A 285 6.56 3.27 -18.66
CA LEU A 285 6.97 3.08 -20.05
C LEU A 285 7.54 4.36 -20.68
N LYS A 286 7.00 5.52 -20.31
CA LYS A 286 7.45 6.81 -20.85
C LYS A 286 8.83 7.21 -20.32
N GLU A 287 9.10 6.91 -19.05
CA GLU A 287 10.34 7.23 -18.35
C GLU A 287 11.40 6.13 -18.49
N ASP A 288 11.10 5.06 -19.23
CA ASP A 288 12.02 3.98 -19.60
C ASP A 288 12.68 3.25 -18.41
N TRP A 289 11.99 3.19 -17.27
CA TRP A 289 12.43 2.40 -16.11
C TRP A 289 11.74 1.04 -16.02
N PHE A 290 10.74 0.75 -16.86
CA PHE A 290 10.05 -0.54 -16.89
C PHE A 290 10.14 -1.25 -18.24
N ASP A 291 10.78 -2.42 -18.25
CA ASP A 291 10.80 -3.35 -19.39
C ASP A 291 9.77 -4.49 -19.16
N PRO A 292 8.60 -4.44 -19.84
CA PRO A 292 7.58 -5.47 -19.68
C PRO A 292 7.93 -6.80 -20.37
N GLY A 293 8.99 -6.85 -21.20
CA GLY A 293 9.29 -8.01 -22.04
C GLY A 293 8.06 -8.49 -22.84
N PRO A 294 7.80 -9.81 -22.91
CA PRO A 294 6.69 -10.38 -23.67
C PRO A 294 5.33 -10.31 -22.94
N LEU A 295 5.25 -9.69 -21.76
CA LEU A 295 4.03 -9.67 -20.96
C LEU A 295 2.88 -9.01 -21.74
N PRO A 296 1.69 -9.63 -21.85
CA PRO A 296 0.54 -9.02 -22.52
C PRO A 296 0.06 -7.77 -21.78
N HIS A 297 -0.73 -6.92 -22.46
CA HIS A 297 -1.19 -5.67 -21.88
C HIS A 297 -1.97 -5.86 -20.56
N SER A 298 -2.83 -6.87 -20.48
CA SER A 298 -3.57 -7.21 -19.26
C SER A 298 -2.64 -7.56 -18.10
N GLY A 299 -1.58 -8.35 -18.35
CA GLY A 299 -0.55 -8.65 -17.36
C GLY A 299 0.22 -7.40 -16.90
N ARG A 300 0.51 -6.46 -17.81
CA ARG A 300 1.16 -5.18 -17.46
C ARG A 300 0.28 -4.31 -16.56
N LEU A 301 -1.01 -4.23 -16.87
CA LEU A 301 -1.98 -3.50 -16.06
C LEU A 301 -2.09 -4.11 -14.66
N LEU A 302 -2.05 -5.44 -14.56
CA LEU A 302 -2.18 -6.16 -13.30
C LEU A 302 -1.02 -5.86 -12.33
N ILE A 303 0.23 -5.96 -12.78
CA ILE A 303 1.40 -5.65 -11.92
C ILE A 303 1.57 -4.15 -11.67
N ALA A 304 0.90 -3.31 -12.45
CA ALA A 304 0.79 -1.88 -12.22
C ALA A 304 -0.46 -1.50 -11.39
N ASP A 305 -1.27 -2.47 -10.96
CA ASP A 305 -2.57 -2.17 -10.37
C ASP A 305 -2.43 -1.41 -9.05
N ALA A 306 -3.12 -0.27 -8.93
CA ALA A 306 -3.11 0.58 -7.74
C ALA A 306 -3.79 -0.13 -6.58
N GLN A 307 -3.01 -0.73 -5.69
CA GLN A 307 -3.53 -1.46 -4.54
C GLN A 307 -4.00 -0.49 -3.46
N THR A 308 -5.13 -0.79 -2.84
CA THR A 308 -5.51 -0.18 -1.55
C THR A 308 -5.20 -1.18 -0.46
N SER A 309 -4.52 -0.77 0.63
CA SER A 309 -4.21 -1.65 1.76
C SER A 309 -3.58 -2.99 1.35
N GLY A 310 -2.58 -2.94 0.47
CA GLY A 310 -1.90 -4.13 -0.02
C GLY A 310 -0.98 -4.77 1.03
N GLY A 311 -0.21 -5.75 0.57
CA GLY A 311 0.71 -6.49 1.43
C GLY A 311 2.10 -5.84 1.48
N LEU A 312 2.92 -6.28 2.42
CA LEU A 312 4.35 -6.02 2.38
C LEU A 312 5.01 -6.74 1.19
N LEU A 313 5.99 -6.07 0.60
CA LEU A 313 6.98 -6.57 -0.34
C LEU A 313 8.34 -6.58 0.36
N LEU A 314 8.87 -7.77 0.63
CA LEU A 314 10.05 -7.97 1.47
C LEU A 314 11.23 -8.45 0.64
N ALA A 315 12.41 -7.84 0.85
CA ALA A 315 13.66 -8.33 0.30
C ALA A 315 14.26 -9.39 1.25
N VAL A 316 14.38 -10.62 0.77
CA VAL A 316 14.77 -11.79 1.56
C VAL A 316 15.96 -12.47 0.91
N LYS A 317 16.97 -12.84 1.71
CA LYS A 317 18.07 -13.66 1.20
C LYS A 317 17.54 -15.02 0.69
N PRO A 318 18.02 -15.54 -0.45
CA PRO A 318 17.52 -16.78 -1.03
C PRO A 318 17.48 -17.96 -0.04
N GLU A 319 18.49 -18.09 0.82
CA GLU A 319 18.58 -19.16 1.82
C GLU A 319 17.52 -19.10 2.93
N HIS A 320 16.79 -17.99 3.06
CA HIS A 320 15.72 -17.81 4.05
C HIS A 320 14.32 -17.72 3.43
N ALA A 321 14.23 -17.64 2.10
CA ALA A 321 13.01 -17.34 1.38
C ALA A 321 11.86 -18.32 1.70
N ASP A 322 12.11 -19.62 1.58
CA ASP A 322 11.10 -20.65 1.84
C ASP A 322 10.62 -20.62 3.29
N THR A 323 11.54 -20.42 4.24
CA THR A 323 11.20 -20.34 5.67
C THR A 323 10.34 -19.11 5.97
N VAL A 324 10.67 -17.95 5.39
CA VAL A 324 9.88 -16.72 5.53
C VAL A 324 8.49 -16.92 4.95
N VAL A 325 8.37 -17.49 3.74
CA VAL A 325 7.08 -17.77 3.10
C VAL A 325 6.24 -18.73 3.94
N THR A 326 6.82 -19.82 4.46
CA THR A 326 6.12 -20.75 5.36
C THR A 326 5.62 -20.04 6.61
N HIS A 327 6.45 -19.26 7.29
CA HIS A 327 6.03 -18.55 8.51
C HIS A 327 4.94 -17.50 8.25
N LEU A 328 4.94 -16.85 7.09
CA LEU A 328 3.88 -15.93 6.67
C LEU A 328 2.57 -16.68 6.49
N ARG A 329 2.60 -17.80 5.74
CA ARG A 329 1.41 -18.63 5.50
C ARG A 329 0.84 -19.23 6.78
N ASP A 330 1.69 -19.72 7.68
CA ASP A 330 1.30 -20.27 8.98
C ASP A 330 0.61 -19.23 9.88
N ARG A 331 0.86 -17.93 9.64
CA ARG A 331 0.21 -16.80 10.33
C ARG A 331 -0.99 -16.23 9.56
N GLY A 332 -1.39 -16.88 8.47
CA GLY A 332 -2.58 -16.54 7.69
C GLY A 332 -2.34 -15.63 6.49
N ASP A 333 -1.09 -15.29 6.15
CA ASP A 333 -0.75 -14.66 4.87
C ASP A 333 -0.66 -15.75 3.79
N GLU A 334 -1.77 -16.44 3.53
CA GLU A 334 -1.83 -17.64 2.67
C GLU A 334 -1.32 -17.37 1.24
N ALA A 335 -1.49 -16.14 0.76
CA ALA A 335 -1.03 -15.69 -0.54
C ALA A 335 0.47 -15.35 -0.59
N ALA A 336 1.21 -15.46 0.52
CA ALA A 336 2.62 -15.12 0.56
C ALA A 336 3.41 -15.97 -0.45
N VAL A 337 4.18 -15.34 -1.33
CA VAL A 337 4.93 -16.02 -2.39
C VAL A 337 6.11 -15.17 -2.87
N ILE A 338 7.12 -15.85 -3.41
CA ILE A 338 8.25 -15.20 -4.08
C ILE A 338 7.79 -14.71 -5.45
N VAL A 339 7.87 -13.40 -5.69
CA VAL A 339 7.37 -12.74 -6.91
C VAL A 339 8.48 -12.18 -7.80
N GLY A 340 9.74 -12.35 -7.43
CA GLY A 340 10.84 -11.70 -8.12
C GLY A 340 12.16 -11.72 -7.37
N ASP A 341 13.09 -10.91 -7.85
CA ASP A 341 14.41 -10.75 -7.25
C ASP A 341 15.03 -9.36 -7.54
N LEU A 342 15.89 -8.92 -6.64
CA LEU A 342 16.72 -7.73 -6.79
C LEU A 342 18.02 -8.12 -7.48
N VAL A 343 18.47 -7.35 -8.46
CA VAL A 343 19.64 -7.68 -9.29
C VAL A 343 20.57 -6.50 -9.49
N ALA A 344 21.84 -6.78 -9.76
CA ALA A 344 22.74 -5.75 -10.25
C ALA A 344 22.23 -5.20 -11.59
N GLY A 345 22.17 -3.88 -11.73
CA GLY A 345 21.66 -3.21 -12.91
C GLY A 345 21.56 -1.70 -12.71
N ALA A 346 20.96 -1.02 -13.67
CA ALA A 346 20.71 0.42 -13.55
C ALA A 346 19.74 0.70 -12.38
N PRO A 347 20.06 1.64 -11.47
CA PRO A 347 19.20 1.97 -10.34
C PRO A 347 17.75 2.24 -10.74
N GLY A 348 16.81 1.58 -10.08
CA GLY A 348 15.38 1.78 -10.28
C GLY A 348 14.80 1.05 -11.50
N THR A 349 15.59 0.37 -12.34
CA THR A 349 14.98 -0.34 -13.47
C THR A 349 14.29 -1.62 -13.02
N VAL A 350 13.09 -1.86 -13.58
CA VAL A 350 12.27 -3.03 -13.31
C VAL A 350 12.06 -3.76 -14.63
N SER A 351 12.29 -5.07 -14.66
CA SER A 351 12.00 -5.90 -15.83
C SER A 351 11.14 -7.11 -15.49
N VAL A 352 10.47 -7.68 -16.47
CA VAL A 352 9.73 -8.94 -16.31
C VAL A 352 10.62 -10.10 -16.74
N LYS A 353 10.81 -11.08 -15.85
CA LYS A 353 11.50 -12.32 -16.20
C LYS A 353 10.62 -13.11 -17.17
N GLY A 354 11.11 -13.31 -18.39
CA GLY A 354 10.39 -14.05 -19.43
C GLY A 354 10.04 -15.46 -18.97
N GLY A 355 8.75 -15.77 -18.89
CA GLY A 355 8.21 -17.11 -18.72
C GLY A 355 7.17 -17.36 -19.79
N HIS A 356 7.37 -18.37 -20.63
CA HIS A 356 6.29 -18.99 -21.37
C HIS A 356 5.32 -19.61 -20.35
N GLN A 357 4.10 -19.08 -20.26
CA GLN A 357 2.83 -19.81 -20.39
C GLN A 357 1.66 -18.83 -20.22
#